data_AF-A0A142Y9K7-F1
#
_entry.id   AF-A0A142Y9K7-F1
#
_cell.length_a   1.000
_cell.length_b   1.000
_cell.length_c   1.000
_cell.angle_alpha   90.00
_cell.angle_beta   90.00
_cell.angle_gamma   90.00
#
_symmetry.space_group_name_H-M   'P 1'
#
loop_
_entity.id
_entity.type
_entity.pdbx_description
1 polymer ?
#
loop_
_entity_poly.entity_id
_entity_poly.type
_entity_poly.pdbx_seq_one_letter_code
_entity_poly.pdbx_strand_id
1 'polypeptide(L)'
;MREYYLVAGREKRFNLSQERLLPPSDWKVEGKKLVFMEENQGVCIWGASVRAPDAEDPPVSEGQPDDESTSWYVLKRKCSDFLAAMLHHQAVSGGLPHLAFGTFTASPISAHRLAERGWKGYGEMKGEACYSRPNQVITVAPVALPWARGWTVNAGARTKRDLEAIRSELGLGAG
;
A
#
# COMPACT_ATOMS: atom_id res chain seq x y z
N MET A 1 14.69 -1.96 4.38
CA MET A 1 13.97 -3.05 5.11
C MET A 1 14.22 -3.02 6.62
N ARG A 2 15.47 -3.11 7.10
CA ARG A 2 15.80 -3.08 8.55
C ARG A 2 15.13 -1.94 9.31
N GLU A 3 15.19 -0.72 8.78
CA GLU A 3 14.58 0.47 9.39
C GLU A 3 13.06 0.32 9.58
N TYR A 4 12.36 -0.24 8.59
CA TYR A 4 10.92 -0.48 8.68
C TYR A 4 10.60 -1.46 9.81
N TYR A 5 11.37 -2.55 9.94
CA TYR A 5 11.16 -3.50 11.04
C TYR A 5 11.41 -2.88 12.42
N LEU A 6 12.37 -1.96 12.53
CA LEU A 6 12.66 -1.24 13.77
C LEU A 6 11.56 -0.26 14.17
N VAL A 7 10.97 0.45 13.21
CA VAL A 7 9.96 1.48 13.46
C VAL A 7 8.55 0.91 13.53
N ALA A 8 8.19 0.09 12.55
CA ALA A 8 6.82 -0.36 12.31
C ALA A 8 6.65 -1.89 12.35
N GLY A 9 7.73 -2.69 12.39
CA GLY A 9 7.65 -4.15 12.30
C GLY A 9 6.77 -4.82 13.37
N ARG A 10 6.61 -4.18 14.54
CA ARG A 10 5.75 -4.67 15.64
C ARG A 10 4.31 -4.13 15.59
N GLU A 11 4.02 -3.20 14.68
CA GLU A 11 2.70 -2.58 14.57
C GLU A 11 1.74 -3.50 13.81
N LYS A 12 1.02 -4.33 14.57
CA LYS A 12 0.09 -5.34 14.04
C LYS A 12 -1.03 -4.72 13.20
N ARG A 13 -1.47 -3.50 13.52
CA ARG A 13 -2.55 -2.83 12.77
C ARG A 13 -2.22 -2.67 11.29
N PHE A 14 -0.97 -2.42 10.95
CA PHE A 14 -0.56 -2.21 9.55
C PHE A 14 0.19 -3.37 8.93
N ASN A 15 0.65 -4.34 9.73
CA ASN A 15 1.41 -5.47 9.22
C ASN A 15 0.59 -6.77 9.11
N LEU A 16 -0.66 -6.76 9.59
CA LEU A 16 -1.57 -7.91 9.60
C LEU A 16 -3.00 -7.55 9.18
N SER A 17 -3.22 -6.39 8.53
CA SER A 17 -4.58 -5.93 8.19
C SER A 17 -5.15 -6.71 7.00
N GLN A 18 -4.46 -6.61 5.87
CA GLN A 18 -4.82 -7.29 4.63
C GLN A 18 -3.67 -8.18 4.16
N GLU A 19 -2.44 -7.66 4.21
CA GLU A 19 -1.21 -8.40 3.93
C GLU A 19 -0.46 -8.74 5.23
N ARG A 20 0.29 -9.84 5.24
CA ARG A 20 1.09 -10.29 6.38
C ARG A 20 2.57 -10.00 6.16
N LEU A 21 3.13 -9.08 6.95
CA LEU A 21 4.58 -8.93 7.07
C LEU A 21 5.15 -10.12 7.85
N LEU A 22 6.07 -10.87 7.24
CA LEU A 22 6.70 -12.02 7.87
C LEU A 22 7.73 -11.56 8.93
N PRO A 23 7.81 -12.21 10.09
CA PRO A 23 8.93 -11.99 10.99
C PRO A 23 10.23 -12.49 10.32
N PRO A 24 11.41 -11.96 10.67
CA PRO A 24 12.67 -12.39 10.05
C PRO A 24 12.98 -13.89 10.18
N SER A 25 12.45 -14.55 11.21
CA SER A 25 12.55 -16.01 11.38
C SER A 25 11.87 -16.83 10.28
N ASP A 26 10.90 -16.23 9.60
CA ASP A 26 10.05 -16.89 8.61
C ASP A 26 10.44 -16.48 7.18
N TRP A 27 11.50 -15.68 7.03
CA TRP A 27 12.02 -15.32 5.73
C TRP A 27 12.61 -16.52 5.02
N LYS A 28 12.31 -16.64 3.72
CA LYS A 28 12.88 -17.64 2.83
C LYS A 28 13.44 -16.99 1.59
N VAL A 29 14.45 -17.62 0.98
CA VAL A 29 14.92 -17.22 -0.35
C VAL A 29 14.28 -18.13 -1.39
N GLU A 30 13.56 -17.51 -2.33
CA GLU A 30 12.88 -18.20 -3.43
C GLU A 30 13.06 -17.40 -4.72
N GLY A 31 13.44 -18.04 -5.84
CA GLY A 31 13.61 -17.32 -7.11
C GLY A 31 14.64 -16.17 -7.07
N LYS A 32 15.65 -16.24 -6.18
CA LYS A 32 16.60 -15.14 -5.87
C LYS A 32 15.92 -13.90 -5.26
N LYS A 33 14.84 -14.12 -4.51
CA LYS A 33 14.12 -13.11 -3.72
C LYS A 33 14.07 -13.53 -2.27
N LEU A 34 14.42 -12.64 -1.36
CA LEU A 34 14.14 -12.79 0.07
C LEU A 34 12.67 -12.44 0.29
N VAL A 35 11.83 -13.44 0.50
CA VAL A 35 10.39 -13.28 0.75
C VAL A 35 10.18 -12.77 2.16
N PHE A 36 9.52 -11.62 2.29
CA PHE A 36 9.33 -10.94 3.57
C PHE A 36 7.87 -10.55 3.84
N MET A 37 6.97 -10.77 2.88
CA MET A 37 5.56 -10.46 3.00
C MET A 37 4.76 -11.41 2.13
N GLU A 38 3.55 -11.74 2.57
CA GLU A 38 2.60 -12.57 1.84
C GLU A 38 1.20 -12.00 1.94
N GLU A 39 0.40 -12.29 0.94
CA GLU A 39 -1.00 -11.95 0.96
C GLU A 39 -1.76 -12.88 1.90
N ASN A 40 -2.74 -12.36 2.65
CA ASN A 40 -3.45 -13.14 3.65
C ASN A 40 -4.25 -14.34 3.08
N GLN A 41 -4.47 -14.40 1.77
CA GLN A 41 -5.06 -15.56 1.09
C GLN A 41 -4.01 -16.48 0.43
N GLY A 42 -2.74 -16.11 0.50
CA GLY A 42 -1.64 -16.89 -0.09
C GLY A 42 -1.55 -16.83 -1.61
N VAL A 43 -2.28 -15.93 -2.28
CA VAL A 43 -2.27 -15.80 -3.75
C VAL A 43 -1.02 -15.06 -4.22
N CYS A 44 -0.51 -14.12 -3.42
CA CYS A 44 0.67 -13.34 -3.73
C CYS A 44 1.71 -13.38 -2.61
N ILE A 45 2.98 -13.33 -2.99
CA ILE A 45 4.11 -13.09 -2.09
C ILE A 45 4.97 -11.94 -2.59
N TRP A 46 5.65 -11.23 -1.70
CA TRP A 46 6.57 -10.16 -2.09
C TRP A 46 7.96 -10.41 -1.54
N GLY A 47 8.95 -10.21 -2.41
CA GLY A 47 10.34 -10.50 -2.10
C GLY A 47 11.33 -9.48 -2.65
N ALA A 48 12.33 -9.16 -1.83
CA ALA A 48 13.43 -8.27 -2.19
C ALA A 48 14.51 -9.03 -2.95
N SER A 49 15.06 -8.43 -4.01
CA SER A 49 16.15 -9.04 -4.77
C SER A 49 17.41 -9.27 -3.93
N VAL A 50 17.92 -10.51 -3.92
CA VAL A 50 19.22 -10.83 -3.28
C VAL A 50 20.38 -10.86 -4.26
N ARG A 51 20.17 -10.45 -5.53
CA ARG A 51 21.22 -10.45 -6.57
C ARG A 51 22.36 -9.47 -6.30
N ALA A 52 22.09 -8.43 -5.50
CA ALA A 52 23.06 -7.44 -5.06
C ALA A 52 22.90 -7.30 -3.54
N PRO A 53 23.58 -8.13 -2.74
CA PRO A 53 23.36 -8.22 -1.29
C PRO A 53 23.70 -6.92 -0.54
N ASP A 54 24.61 -6.11 -1.10
CA ASP A 54 25.01 -4.82 -0.53
C ASP A 54 24.09 -3.67 -0.98
N ALA A 55 23.06 -3.93 -1.77
CA ALA A 55 22.08 -2.91 -2.13
C ALA A 55 21.27 -2.51 -0.89
N GLU A 56 21.38 -1.23 -0.48
CA GLU A 56 20.65 -0.70 0.68
C GLU A 56 19.13 -0.76 0.49
N ASP A 57 18.66 -0.60 -0.75
CA ASP A 57 17.25 -0.50 -1.10
C ASP A 57 16.91 -1.35 -2.35
N PRO A 58 16.94 -2.69 -2.23
CA PRO A 58 16.81 -3.59 -3.37
C PRO A 58 15.40 -3.54 -3.99
N PRO A 59 15.26 -3.86 -5.29
CA PRO A 59 13.95 -3.92 -5.93
C PRO A 59 13.09 -5.05 -5.32
N VAL A 60 11.79 -4.79 -5.25
CA VAL A 60 10.79 -5.74 -4.77
C VAL A 60 10.02 -6.32 -5.96
N SER A 61 9.86 -7.63 -5.93
CA SER A 61 9.06 -8.38 -6.89
C SER A 61 7.81 -8.94 -6.22
N GLU A 62 6.71 -8.97 -6.97
CA GLU A 62 5.51 -9.74 -6.65
C GLU A 62 5.67 -11.14 -7.26
N GLY A 63 5.42 -12.16 -6.46
CA GLY A 63 5.42 -13.57 -6.85
C GLY A 63 4.00 -14.12 -6.78
N GLN A 64 3.61 -14.88 -7.79
CA GLN A 64 2.37 -15.64 -7.82
C GLN A 64 2.75 -17.13 -7.75
N PRO A 65 2.62 -17.76 -6.56
CA PRO A 65 2.88 -19.19 -6.41
C PRO A 65 1.83 -20.00 -7.16
N ASP A 66 2.27 -21.05 -7.86
CA ASP A 66 1.45 -22.12 -8.42
C ASP A 66 1.94 -23.48 -7.88
N ASP A 67 1.34 -24.58 -8.35
CA ASP A 67 1.65 -25.93 -7.85
C ASP A 67 3.11 -26.37 -8.13
N GLU A 68 3.79 -25.75 -9.11
CA GLU A 68 5.13 -26.17 -9.56
C GLU A 68 6.21 -25.13 -9.26
N SER A 69 5.87 -23.85 -9.29
CA SER A 69 6.82 -22.73 -9.25
C SER A 69 6.19 -21.41 -8.81
N THR A 70 7.00 -20.36 -8.71
CA THR A 70 6.50 -19.00 -8.50
C THR A 70 6.89 -18.11 -9.66
N SER A 71 5.89 -17.51 -10.30
CA SER A 71 6.08 -16.51 -11.34
C SER A 71 6.35 -15.13 -10.71
N TRP A 72 7.51 -14.54 -11.01
CA TRP A 72 7.96 -13.28 -10.40
C TRP A 72 7.96 -12.10 -11.37
N TYR A 73 7.39 -10.98 -10.93
CA TYR A 73 7.35 -9.72 -11.67
C TYR A 73 7.94 -8.59 -10.84
N VAL A 74 8.77 -7.73 -11.43
CA VAL A 74 9.31 -6.57 -10.71
C VAL A 74 8.18 -5.56 -10.49
N LEU A 75 7.88 -5.29 -9.22
CA LEU A 75 6.78 -4.40 -8.84
C LEU A 75 7.30 -2.98 -8.54
N LYS A 76 8.40 -2.88 -7.77
CA LYS A 76 9.03 -1.61 -7.41
C LYS A 76 10.54 -1.70 -7.50
N ARG A 77 11.19 -0.60 -7.91
CA ARG A 77 12.65 -0.51 -8.01
C ARG A 77 13.34 -0.36 -6.65
N LYS A 78 12.61 0.11 -5.64
CA LYS A 78 13.07 0.35 -4.28
C LYS A 78 12.14 -0.35 -3.28
N CYS A 79 12.70 -1.01 -2.28
CA CYS A 79 11.99 -1.65 -1.19
C CYS A 79 11.32 -0.61 -0.27
N SER A 80 11.97 0.53 -0.05
CA SER A 80 11.39 1.65 0.70
C SER A 80 10.09 2.16 0.07
N ASP A 81 10.06 2.35 -1.26
CA ASP A 81 8.87 2.77 -2.00
C ASP A 81 7.75 1.73 -1.90
N PHE A 82 8.09 0.43 -1.97
CA PHE A 82 7.12 -0.65 -1.77
C PHE A 82 6.52 -0.62 -0.37
N LEU A 83 7.38 -0.58 0.67
CA LEU A 83 6.93 -0.58 2.06
C LEU A 83 6.10 0.66 2.40
N ALA A 84 6.45 1.83 1.85
CA ALA A 84 5.66 3.04 1.99
C ALA A 84 4.27 2.87 1.35
N ALA A 85 4.19 2.41 0.10
CA ALA A 85 2.90 2.19 -0.57
C ALA A 85 2.05 1.12 0.16
N MET A 86 2.68 0.01 0.55
CA MET A 86 2.02 -1.06 1.29
C MET A 86 1.48 -0.61 2.65
N LEU A 87 2.22 0.24 3.37
CA LEU A 87 1.73 0.84 4.61
C LEU A 87 0.47 1.67 4.41
N HIS A 88 0.37 2.41 3.29
CA HIS A 88 -0.83 3.20 2.97
C HIS A 88 -2.01 2.28 2.63
N HIS A 89 -1.76 1.25 1.81
CA HIS A 89 -2.74 0.23 1.47
C HIS A 89 -3.30 -0.44 2.73
N GLN A 90 -2.43 -0.95 3.60
CA GLN A 90 -2.81 -1.56 4.88
C GLN A 90 -3.58 -0.60 5.78
N ALA A 91 -3.22 0.70 5.79
CA ALA A 91 -3.91 1.70 6.59
C ALA A 91 -5.36 1.94 6.16
N VAL A 92 -5.64 1.93 4.85
CA VAL A 92 -7.01 2.08 4.33
C VAL A 92 -7.79 0.77 4.30
N SER A 93 -7.09 -0.38 4.39
CA SER A 93 -7.67 -1.73 4.39
C SER A 93 -7.84 -2.32 5.80
N GLY A 94 -8.17 -1.50 6.80
CA GLY A 94 -8.42 -1.96 8.18
C GLY A 94 -7.39 -1.54 9.23
N GLY A 95 -6.23 -1.03 8.81
CA GLY A 95 -5.18 -0.63 9.75
C GLY A 95 -5.51 0.64 10.53
N LEU A 96 -6.33 1.54 9.97
CA LEU A 96 -6.91 2.68 10.68
C LEU A 96 -8.36 2.41 11.11
N PRO A 97 -8.77 2.93 12.29
CA PRO A 97 -10.07 2.61 12.89
C PRO A 97 -11.27 3.26 12.20
N HIS A 98 -11.06 4.27 11.35
CA HIS A 98 -12.13 4.98 10.66
C HIS A 98 -11.85 5.00 9.18
N LEU A 99 -12.70 4.31 8.42
CA LEU A 99 -12.54 4.11 6.99
C LEU A 99 -13.71 4.72 6.22
N ALA A 100 -13.43 5.18 5.00
CA ALA A 100 -14.44 5.54 4.03
C ALA A 100 -14.00 5.14 2.63
N PHE A 101 -14.99 4.88 1.78
CA PHE A 101 -14.81 4.59 0.37
C PHE A 101 -15.69 5.55 -0.43
N GLY A 102 -15.22 5.96 -1.60
CA GLY A 102 -16.05 6.69 -2.56
C GLY A 102 -15.53 6.60 -3.98
N THR A 103 -16.34 7.07 -4.91
CA THR A 103 -16.06 7.06 -6.35
C THR A 103 -16.25 8.45 -6.96
N PHE A 104 -15.45 8.75 -7.99
CA PHE A 104 -15.49 10.00 -8.73
C PHE A 104 -15.56 9.73 -10.23
N THR A 105 -16.38 10.47 -10.97
CA THR A 105 -16.52 10.33 -12.43
C THR A 105 -15.53 11.17 -13.22
N ALA A 106 -15.00 12.24 -12.61
CA ALA A 106 -13.93 13.08 -13.17
C ALA A 106 -12.56 12.68 -12.56
N SER A 107 -11.48 13.04 -13.26
CA SER A 107 -10.09 12.88 -12.78
C SER A 107 -9.99 13.35 -11.32
N PRO A 108 -9.31 12.59 -10.44
CA PRO A 108 -9.32 12.85 -9.01
C PRO A 108 -8.61 14.18 -8.76
N ILE A 109 -8.74 14.64 -7.52
CA ILE A 109 -8.01 15.81 -7.03
C ILE A 109 -6.55 15.68 -7.44
N SER A 110 -6.07 16.66 -8.23
CA SER A 110 -4.71 16.60 -8.76
C SER A 110 -3.70 16.52 -7.63
N ALA A 111 -2.56 15.87 -7.87
CA ALA A 111 -1.48 15.79 -6.89
C ALA A 111 -1.07 17.19 -6.38
N HIS A 112 -1.16 18.21 -7.25
CA HIS A 112 -0.97 19.62 -6.87
C HIS A 112 -1.99 20.09 -5.83
N ARG A 113 -3.29 19.89 -6.06
CA ARG A 113 -4.33 20.31 -5.11
C ARG A 113 -4.24 19.54 -3.78
N LEU A 114 -3.85 18.28 -3.82
CA LEU A 114 -3.54 17.50 -2.61
C LEU A 114 -2.35 18.12 -1.87
N ALA A 115 -1.26 18.46 -2.57
CA ALA A 115 -0.09 19.09 -1.97
C ALA A 115 -0.40 20.45 -1.32
N GLU A 116 -1.21 21.30 -1.97
CA GLU A 116 -1.70 22.57 -1.39
C GLU A 116 -2.48 22.38 -0.08
N ARG A 117 -3.04 21.19 0.14
CA ARG A 117 -3.80 20.81 1.33
C ARG A 117 -2.96 19.99 2.32
N GLY A 118 -1.64 19.95 2.13
CA GLY A 118 -0.69 19.31 3.01
C GLY A 118 -0.59 17.79 2.86
N TRP A 119 -1.18 17.20 1.82
CA TRP A 119 -0.99 15.79 1.51
C TRP A 119 0.37 15.57 0.87
N LYS A 120 1.11 14.59 1.38
CA LYS A 120 2.35 14.12 0.78
C LYS A 120 2.09 12.86 -0.03
N GLY A 121 2.52 12.84 -1.29
CA GLY A 121 2.46 11.67 -2.16
C GLY A 121 3.62 10.69 -1.91
N TYR A 122 3.33 9.40 -1.98
CA TYR A 122 4.29 8.29 -1.81
C TYR A 122 4.37 7.40 -3.07
N GLY A 123 3.96 7.94 -4.21
CA GLY A 123 3.96 7.25 -5.50
C GLY A 123 2.77 6.31 -5.68
N GLU A 124 2.86 5.46 -6.70
CA GLU A 124 1.77 4.60 -7.16
C GLU A 124 2.16 3.12 -7.13
N MET A 125 1.30 2.25 -6.62
CA MET A 125 1.47 0.78 -6.66
C MET A 125 0.28 0.16 -7.37
N LYS A 126 0.52 -0.51 -8.51
CA LYS A 126 -0.52 -1.20 -9.32
C LYS A 126 -1.71 -0.27 -9.68
N GLY A 127 -1.46 0.98 -10.10
CA GLY A 127 -2.52 1.94 -10.40
C GLY A 127 -3.05 2.72 -9.19
N GLU A 128 -2.66 2.35 -7.97
CA GLU A 128 -3.10 2.99 -6.73
C GLU A 128 -2.08 4.02 -6.24
N ALA A 129 -2.40 5.31 -6.37
CA ALA A 129 -1.60 6.42 -5.86
C ALA A 129 -1.85 6.63 -4.35
N CYS A 130 -0.77 6.72 -3.58
CA CYS A 130 -0.81 6.78 -2.12
C CYS A 130 -0.49 8.19 -1.61
N TYR A 131 -1.31 8.72 -0.69
CA TYR A 131 -1.08 10.00 -0.04
C TYR A 131 -1.35 9.93 1.46
N SER A 132 -0.58 10.70 2.24
CA SER A 132 -0.87 10.86 3.66
C SER A 132 -0.47 12.22 4.19
N ARG A 133 -1.08 12.56 5.32
CA ARG A 133 -0.72 13.67 6.22
C ARG A 133 -0.97 13.20 7.66
N PRO A 134 -0.66 13.98 8.70
CA PRO A 134 -0.86 13.54 10.08
C PRO A 134 -2.27 12.98 10.31
N ASN A 135 -2.35 11.75 10.85
CA ASN A 135 -3.58 11.01 11.18
C ASN A 135 -4.49 10.61 9.99
N GLN A 136 -4.09 10.85 8.74
CA GLN A 136 -4.96 10.69 7.57
C GLN A 136 -4.21 10.06 6.40
N VAL A 137 -4.84 9.08 5.77
CA VAL A 137 -4.33 8.35 4.61
C VAL A 137 -5.42 8.29 3.56
N ILE A 138 -5.05 8.50 2.30
CA ILE A 138 -5.91 8.19 1.17
C ILE A 138 -5.14 7.40 0.11
N THR A 139 -5.84 6.51 -0.56
CA THR A 139 -5.39 5.90 -1.80
C THR A 139 -6.36 6.23 -2.92
N VAL A 140 -5.84 6.40 -4.13
CA VAL A 140 -6.62 6.79 -5.31
C VAL A 140 -6.26 5.87 -6.46
N ALA A 141 -7.23 5.18 -7.04
CA ALA A 141 -7.01 4.26 -8.15
C ALA A 141 -8.08 4.45 -9.24
N PRO A 142 -7.81 4.10 -10.51
CA PRO A 142 -8.86 4.03 -11.51
C PRO A 142 -9.88 2.93 -11.11
N VAL A 143 -11.14 3.10 -11.50
CA VAL A 143 -12.13 2.02 -11.32
C VAL A 143 -11.67 0.78 -12.09
N ALA A 144 -11.60 -0.37 -11.41
CA ALA A 144 -11.08 -1.62 -11.98
C ALA A 144 -11.97 -2.25 -13.06
N LEU A 145 -13.22 -1.78 -13.21
CA LEU A 145 -14.16 -2.28 -14.22
C LEU A 145 -13.85 -1.68 -15.61
N PRO A 146 -13.59 -2.50 -16.65
CA PRO A 146 -13.15 -2.04 -17.98
C PRO A 146 -14.11 -1.05 -18.67
N TRP A 147 -15.39 -1.14 -18.35
CA TRP A 147 -16.46 -0.31 -18.93
C TRP A 147 -16.79 0.94 -18.08
N ALA A 148 -16.25 1.04 -16.87
CA ALA A 148 -16.49 2.17 -15.99
C ALA A 148 -15.36 3.19 -16.14
N ARG A 149 -15.71 4.46 -16.31
CA ARG A 149 -14.76 5.57 -16.19
C ARG A 149 -14.89 6.17 -14.80
N GLY A 150 -13.76 6.50 -14.21
CA GLY A 150 -13.72 7.17 -12.92
C GLY A 150 -12.60 6.65 -12.05
N TRP A 151 -12.65 7.06 -10.80
CA TRP A 151 -11.63 6.82 -9.80
C TRP A 151 -12.29 6.36 -8.51
N THR A 152 -11.66 5.45 -7.81
CA THR A 152 -11.97 5.08 -6.43
C THR A 152 -11.04 5.84 -5.49
N VAL A 153 -11.57 6.16 -4.30
CA VAL A 153 -10.76 6.64 -3.19
C VAL A 153 -11.08 5.81 -1.97
N ASN A 154 -10.05 5.23 -1.36
CA ASN A 154 -10.12 4.70 -0.01
C ASN A 154 -9.50 5.73 0.94
N ALA A 155 -10.15 5.98 2.06
CA ALA A 155 -9.68 6.88 3.09
C ALA A 155 -9.62 6.16 4.42
N GLY A 156 -8.52 6.39 5.16
CA GLY A 156 -8.32 5.90 6.51
C GLY A 156 -7.92 7.04 7.43
N ALA A 157 -8.47 7.06 8.64
CA ALA A 157 -8.20 8.12 9.61
C ALA A 157 -8.11 7.62 11.05
N ARG A 158 -7.33 8.32 11.88
CA ARG A 158 -7.13 7.99 13.29
C ARG A 158 -8.36 8.25 14.15
N THR A 159 -9.11 9.31 13.86
CA THR A 159 -10.32 9.69 14.58
C THR A 159 -11.50 9.90 13.62
N LYS A 160 -12.74 9.85 14.12
CA LYS A 160 -13.94 10.17 13.32
C LYS A 160 -13.86 11.57 12.72
N ARG A 161 -13.40 12.55 13.51
CA ARG A 161 -13.20 13.94 13.07
C ARG A 161 -12.22 14.03 11.90
N ASP A 162 -11.13 13.27 11.95
CA ASP A 162 -10.17 13.22 10.84
C ASP A 162 -10.82 12.64 9.58
N LEU A 163 -11.62 11.58 9.70
CA LEU A 163 -12.33 11.01 8.56
C LEU A 163 -13.37 11.98 7.98
N GLU A 164 -14.13 12.67 8.84
CA GLU A 164 -15.09 13.70 8.44
C GLU A 164 -14.42 14.86 7.69
N ALA A 165 -13.22 15.26 8.13
CA ALA A 165 -12.42 16.25 7.42
C ALA A 165 -12.05 15.78 6.01
N ILE A 166 -11.64 14.51 5.83
CA ILE A 166 -11.39 13.93 4.51
C ILE A 166 -12.68 13.92 3.68
N ARG A 167 -13.80 13.48 4.24
CA ARG A 167 -15.09 13.42 3.54
C ARG A 167 -15.54 14.79 3.05
N SER A 168 -15.47 15.80 3.92
CA SER A 168 -15.82 17.18 3.58
C SER A 168 -14.88 17.76 2.52
N GLU A 169 -13.57 17.48 2.62
CA GLU A 169 -12.56 17.99 1.70
C GLU A 169 -12.66 17.37 0.30
N LEU A 170 -12.86 16.05 0.23
CA LEU A 170 -12.87 15.31 -1.02
C LEU A 170 -14.29 15.10 -1.59
N GLY A 171 -15.34 15.46 -0.85
CA GLY A 171 -16.73 15.23 -1.26
C GLY A 171 -17.15 13.75 -1.22
N LEU A 172 -16.55 12.94 -0.33
CA LEU A 172 -16.95 11.54 -0.15
C LEU A 172 -18.28 11.51 0.61
N GLY A 173 -19.32 10.93 0.02
CA GLY A 173 -20.63 10.78 0.65
C GLY A 173 -20.54 10.01 1.97
N ALA A 174 -21.45 10.29 2.91
CA ALA A 174 -21.67 9.42 4.04
C ALA A 174 -22.31 8.12 3.52
N GLY A 175 -21.52 7.05 3.43
CA GLY A 175 -22.05 5.70 3.25
C GLY A 175 -22.87 5.25 4.45
#